data_AF-A0A8H4UGL0-F1
#
_entry.id   AF-A0A8H4UGL0-F1
#
_cell.length_a   1.000
_cell.length_b   1.000
_cell.length_c   1.000
_cell.angle_alpha   90.00
_cell.angle_beta   90.00
_cell.angle_gamma   90.00
#
_symmetry.space_group_name_H-M   'P 1'
#
loop_
_entity.id
_entity.type
_entity.pdbx_description
1 polymer ?
#
loop_
_entity_poly.entity_id
_entity_poly.type
_entity_poly.pdbx_seq_one_letter_code
_entity_poly.pdbx_strand_id
1 'polypeptide(L)'
;MVVRCNSTLRGHSAVSFPIIQAMANLLEQNLTPIVPLRGSVSASGDLMPLSYVAGSLEGNPDVLLEINGKVLPSHLALQEAGLNTISLGPKEGLSLINGTSSSAGLGALVIGDAHLLALLTQVLSAGAVE
;
A
#
# COMPACT_ATOMS: atom_id res chain seq x y z
N MET A 1 -0.53 1.62 -0.65
CA MET A 1 0.15 2.23 -1.82
C MET A 1 -0.05 3.74 -1.93
N VAL A 2 -1.27 4.29 -1.76
CA VAL A 2 -1.56 5.74 -1.88
C VAL A 2 -0.61 6.64 -1.08
N VAL A 3 -0.44 6.39 0.22
CA VAL A 3 0.46 7.18 1.09
C VAL A 3 1.91 7.14 0.60
N ARG A 4 2.35 5.98 0.08
CA ARG A 4 3.70 5.80 -0.47
C ARG A 4 3.89 6.63 -1.73
N CYS A 5 2.93 6.59 -2.66
CA CYS A 5 2.95 7.44 -3.87
C CYS A 5 3.04 8.92 -3.50
N ASN A 6 2.19 9.38 -2.58
CA ASN A 6 2.19 10.77 -2.14
C ASN A 6 3.53 11.19 -1.54
N SER A 7 4.13 10.34 -0.69
CA SER A 7 5.43 10.65 -0.07
C SER A 7 6.59 10.68 -1.08
N THR A 8 6.62 9.78 -2.08
CA THR A 8 7.68 9.75 -3.11
C THR A 8 7.54 10.87 -4.13
N LEU A 9 6.31 11.33 -4.42
CA LEU A 9 6.03 12.45 -5.32
C LEU A 9 6.62 13.79 -4.86
N ARG A 10 7.01 13.91 -3.59
CA ARG A 10 7.59 15.15 -3.02
C ARG A 10 9.00 15.47 -3.53
N GLY A 11 9.62 14.59 -4.31
CA GLY A 11 10.94 14.85 -4.91
C GLY A 11 12.15 14.64 -3.99
N HIS A 12 11.96 14.20 -2.75
CA HIS A 12 13.05 14.00 -1.77
C HIS A 12 13.59 12.55 -1.75
N SER A 13 12.96 11.64 -2.49
CA SER A 13 13.22 10.20 -2.41
C SER A 13 14.06 9.66 -3.56
N ALA A 14 14.39 10.46 -4.59
CA ALA A 14 15.11 9.97 -5.78
C ALA A 14 14.47 8.69 -6.38
N VAL A 15 13.14 8.63 -6.37
CA VAL A 15 12.35 7.58 -7.03
C VAL A 15 11.94 8.11 -8.39
N SER A 16 12.19 7.34 -9.43
CA SER A 16 11.83 7.71 -10.79
C SER A 16 10.31 7.72 -10.98
N PHE A 17 9.85 8.58 -11.89
CA PHE A 17 8.43 8.73 -12.18
C PHE A 17 7.75 7.41 -12.63
N PRO A 18 8.36 6.55 -13.46
CA PRO A 18 7.77 5.27 -13.85
C PRO A 18 7.38 4.37 -12.66
N ILE A 19 8.15 4.38 -11.57
CA ILE A 19 7.84 3.58 -10.37
C ILE A 19 6.59 4.13 -9.66
N ILE A 20 6.49 5.45 -9.56
CA ILE A 20 5.33 6.10 -8.96
C ILE A 20 4.08 5.80 -9.81
N GLN A 21 4.21 5.87 -11.14
CA GLN A 21 3.14 5.50 -12.06
C GLN A 21 2.77 4.02 -11.95
N ALA A 22 3.74 3.12 -11.79
CA ALA A 22 3.46 1.69 -11.61
C ALA A 22 2.64 1.44 -10.34
N MET A 23 2.98 2.09 -9.21
CA MET A 23 2.15 2.01 -7.99
C MET A 23 0.74 2.59 -8.19
N ALA A 24 0.61 3.68 -8.95
CA ALA A 24 -0.69 4.26 -9.29
C ALA A 24 -1.52 3.32 -10.17
N ASN A 25 -0.91 2.67 -11.17
CA ASN A 25 -1.58 1.72 -12.04
C ASN A 25 -2.12 0.50 -11.27
N LEU A 26 -1.38 -0.01 -10.27
CA LEU A 26 -1.90 -1.07 -9.39
C LEU A 26 -3.16 -0.61 -8.64
N LEU A 27 -3.18 0.63 -8.15
CA LEU A 27 -4.34 1.21 -7.48
C LEU A 27 -5.53 1.38 -8.44
N GLU A 28 -5.30 1.92 -9.64
CA GLU A 28 -6.34 2.15 -10.65
C GLU A 28 -7.01 0.86 -11.11
N GLN A 29 -6.24 -0.23 -11.18
CA GLN A 29 -6.74 -1.54 -11.60
C GLN A 29 -7.15 -2.47 -10.43
N ASN A 30 -7.14 -1.97 -9.19
CA ASN A 30 -7.44 -2.76 -7.98
C ASN A 30 -6.54 -4.00 -7.78
N LEU A 31 -5.30 -3.97 -8.25
CA LEU A 31 -4.31 -5.02 -7.99
C LEU A 31 -3.71 -4.81 -6.60
N THR A 32 -4.01 -5.72 -5.66
CA THR A 32 -3.62 -5.56 -4.25
C THR A 32 -2.60 -6.62 -3.84
N PRO A 33 -1.38 -6.24 -3.39
CA PRO A 33 -0.40 -7.20 -2.90
C PRO A 33 -0.91 -7.97 -1.67
N ILE A 34 -0.70 -9.27 -1.65
CA ILE A 34 -0.92 -10.09 -0.45
C ILE A 34 0.29 -9.92 0.45
N VAL A 35 0.08 -9.26 1.59
CA VAL A 35 1.14 -8.90 2.53
C VAL A 35 0.96 -9.64 3.85
N PRO A 36 2.02 -10.25 4.43
CA PRO A 36 1.95 -10.84 5.76
C PRO A 36 1.51 -9.82 6.82
N LEU A 37 0.64 -10.26 7.72
CA LEU A 37 0.10 -9.39 8.77
C LEU A 37 1.16 -8.90 9.77
N ARG A 38 2.20 -9.71 10.03
CA ARG A 38 3.20 -9.46 11.08
C ARG A 38 4.62 -9.52 10.53
N GLY A 39 5.50 -8.71 11.11
CA GLY A 39 6.92 -8.65 10.74
C GLY A 39 7.48 -7.22 10.71
N SER A 40 6.62 -6.20 10.64
CA SER A 40 7.04 -4.81 10.83
C SER A 40 7.13 -4.46 12.32
N VAL A 41 8.16 -3.71 12.69
CA VAL A 41 8.29 -3.02 13.99
C VAL A 41 8.02 -1.51 13.88
N SER A 42 7.84 -1.00 12.67
CA SER A 42 7.57 0.41 12.34
C SER A 42 8.57 1.44 12.88
N ALA A 43 9.73 1.02 13.42
CA ALA A 43 10.74 1.92 13.98
C ALA A 43 11.58 2.65 12.90
N SER A 44 11.95 1.95 11.82
CA SER A 44 12.67 2.51 10.66
C SER A 44 11.80 2.47 9.40
N GLY A 45 10.49 2.63 9.61
CA GLY A 45 9.46 2.42 8.59
C GLY A 45 8.91 1.00 8.54
N ASP A 46 7.90 0.82 7.70
CA ASP A 46 7.17 -0.41 7.49
C ASP A 46 7.87 -1.28 6.43
N LEU A 47 9.13 -1.62 6.70
CA LEU A 47 10.05 -2.25 5.73
C LEU A 47 9.48 -3.54 5.14
N MET A 48 9.04 -4.47 6.00
CA MET A 48 8.49 -5.75 5.57
C MET A 48 7.27 -5.58 4.67
N PRO A 49 6.18 -4.90 5.06
CA PRO A 49 5.01 -4.81 4.19
C PRO A 49 5.28 -3.99 2.92
N LEU A 50 6.16 -2.98 2.97
CA LEU A 50 6.51 -2.22 1.78
C LEU A 50 7.45 -2.98 0.82
N SER A 51 8.20 -3.98 1.28
CA SER A 51 8.98 -4.84 0.39
C SER A 51 8.08 -5.73 -0.48
N TYR A 52 6.89 -6.13 0.01
CA TYR A 52 5.89 -6.83 -0.81
C TYR A 52 5.30 -5.92 -1.88
N VAL A 53 5.12 -4.63 -1.60
CA VAL A 53 4.72 -3.65 -2.62
C VAL A 53 5.82 -3.51 -3.67
N ALA A 54 7.08 -3.31 -3.26
CA ALA A 54 8.20 -3.21 -4.19
C ALA A 54 8.36 -4.48 -5.05
N GLY A 55 8.33 -5.66 -4.44
CA GLY A 55 8.41 -6.94 -5.14
C GLY A 55 7.21 -7.19 -6.06
N SER A 56 6.03 -6.65 -5.74
CA SER A 56 4.89 -6.67 -6.67
C SER A 56 5.22 -5.91 -7.94
N LEU A 57 5.74 -4.69 -7.83
CA LEU A 57 6.11 -3.86 -8.99
C LEU A 57 7.21 -4.51 -9.85
N GLU A 58 8.19 -5.17 -9.22
CA GLU A 58 9.25 -5.91 -9.93
C GLU A 58 8.75 -7.19 -10.60
N GLY A 59 7.51 -7.61 -10.32
CA GLY A 59 6.97 -8.88 -10.82
C GLY A 59 7.60 -10.10 -10.17
N ASN A 60 8.03 -10.00 -8.90
CA ASN A 60 8.63 -11.13 -8.19
C ASN A 60 7.66 -12.34 -8.16
N PRO A 61 8.08 -13.54 -8.58
CA PRO A 61 7.22 -14.72 -8.66
C PRO A 61 6.73 -15.24 -7.30
N ASP A 62 7.45 -14.94 -6.21
CA ASP A 62 7.08 -15.36 -4.86
C ASP A 62 6.13 -14.36 -4.17
N VAL A 63 5.89 -13.21 -4.79
CA VAL A 63 4.90 -12.22 -4.31
C VAL A 63 3.58 -12.48 -5.00
N LEU A 64 2.51 -12.52 -4.20
CA LEU A 64 1.15 -12.74 -4.70
C LEU A 64 0.40 -11.41 -4.79
N LEU A 65 -0.39 -11.25 -5.85
CA LEU A 65 -1.32 -10.15 -6.08
C LEU A 65 -2.74 -10.70 -6.14
N GLU A 66 -3.67 -9.99 -5.50
CA GLU A 66 -5.10 -10.19 -5.70
C GLU A 66 -5.58 -9.32 -6.86
N ILE A 67 -6.28 -9.94 -7.81
CA ILE A 67 -6.91 -9.30 -8.97
C ILE A 67 -8.31 -9.90 -9.17
N ASN A 68 -9.35 -9.06 -9.05
CA ASN A 68 -10.75 -9.47 -9.24
C ASN A 68 -11.14 -10.73 -8.42
N GLY A 69 -10.68 -10.84 -7.17
CA GLY A 69 -10.94 -11.98 -6.29
C GLY A 69 -10.09 -13.23 -6.56
N LYS A 70 -9.16 -13.19 -7.52
CA LYS A 70 -8.18 -14.26 -7.77
C LYS A 70 -6.82 -13.88 -7.21
N VAL A 71 -6.08 -14.85 -6.71
CA VAL A 71 -4.71 -14.66 -6.23
C VAL A 71 -3.75 -15.28 -7.23
N LEU A 72 -2.82 -14.48 -7.76
CA LEU A 72 -1.84 -14.89 -8.75
C LEU A 72 -0.43 -14.42 -8.36
N PRO A 73 0.62 -15.14 -8.77
CA PRO A 73 1.99 -14.63 -8.74
C PRO A 73 2.10 -13.27 -9.44
N SER A 74 2.94 -12.37 -8.93
CA SER A 74 2.96 -10.97 -9.34
C SER A 74 3.19 -10.79 -10.85
N HIS A 75 4.17 -11.50 -11.42
CA HIS A 75 4.45 -11.46 -12.86
C HIS A 75 3.23 -11.84 -13.71
N LEU A 76 2.43 -12.82 -13.29
CA LEU A 76 1.22 -13.24 -14.02
C LEU A 76 0.10 -12.22 -13.86
N ALA A 77 -0.10 -11.68 -12.65
CA ALA A 77 -1.12 -10.66 -12.40
C ALA A 77 -0.83 -9.37 -13.20
N LEU A 78 0.42 -8.93 -13.25
CA LEU A 78 0.84 -7.79 -14.06
C LEU A 78 0.63 -8.06 -15.55
N GLN A 79 1.00 -9.25 -16.03
CA GLN A 79 0.77 -9.65 -17.41
C GLN A 79 -0.73 -9.66 -17.78
N GLU A 80 -1.58 -10.22 -16.91
CA GLU A 80 -3.05 -10.25 -17.09
C GLU A 80 -3.64 -8.84 -17.11
N ALA A 81 -3.09 -7.92 -16.30
CA ALA A 81 -3.45 -6.52 -16.24
C ALA A 81 -2.86 -5.64 -17.37
N GLY A 82 -2.05 -6.21 -18.26
CA GLY A 82 -1.35 -5.46 -19.31
C GLY A 82 -0.33 -4.44 -18.77
N LEU A 83 0.20 -4.68 -17.57
CA LEU A 83 1.18 -3.84 -16.89
C LEU A 83 2.59 -4.41 -17.05
N ASN A 84 3.57 -3.51 -17.21
CA ASN A 84 4.97 -3.88 -17.27
C ASN A 84 5.57 -3.98 -15.86
N THR A 85 6.52 -4.89 -15.69
CA THR A 85 7.36 -4.92 -14.48
C THR A 85 8.32 -3.73 -14.48
N ILE A 86 8.74 -3.32 -13.29
CA ILE A 86 9.80 -2.32 -13.13
C ILE A 86 11.13 -2.99 -12.77
N SER A 87 12.24 -2.37 -13.17
CA SER A 87 13.56 -2.68 -12.63
C SER A 87 13.98 -1.55 -11.72
N LEU A 88 14.33 -1.85 -10.47
CA LEU A 88 14.76 -0.84 -9.51
C LEU A 88 16.19 -0.36 -9.81
N GLY A 89 16.35 0.95 -9.89
CA GLY A 89 17.63 1.64 -10.03
C GLY A 89 18.27 2.01 -8.68
N PRO A 90 19.34 2.82 -8.72
CA PRO A 90 20.04 3.25 -7.52
C PRO A 90 19.10 3.93 -6.51
N LYS A 91 19.17 3.52 -5.24
CA LYS A 91 18.39 4.05 -4.10
C LYS A 91 16.86 3.83 -4.17
N GLU A 92 16.31 3.37 -5.29
CA GLU A 92 14.85 3.22 -5.46
C GLU A 92 14.26 2.15 -4.55
N GLY A 93 14.92 0.99 -4.42
CA GLY A 93 14.47 -0.07 -3.50
C GLY A 93 14.38 0.40 -2.05
N LEU A 94 15.44 1.03 -1.52
CA LEU A 94 15.42 1.61 -0.18
C LEU A 94 14.33 2.67 -0.04
N SER A 95 14.13 3.49 -1.08
CA SER A 95 13.17 4.59 -1.05
C SER A 95 11.71 4.10 -1.07
N LEU A 96 11.43 2.95 -1.67
CA LEU A 96 10.12 2.32 -1.65
C LEU A 96 9.81 1.66 -0.31
N ILE A 97 10.79 0.98 0.29
CA ILE A 97 10.56 0.23 1.53
C ILE A 97 10.68 1.09 2.79
N ASN A 98 11.49 2.16 2.77
CA ASN A 98 11.74 2.99 3.93
C ASN A 98 10.70 4.11 4.05
N GLY A 99 9.65 3.85 4.84
CA GLY A 99 8.66 4.85 5.25
C GLY A 99 7.50 4.23 6.03
N THR A 100 6.67 5.07 6.63
CA THR A 100 5.56 4.65 7.50
C THR A 100 4.23 4.49 6.75
N SER A 101 4.28 4.17 5.46
CA SER A 101 3.09 4.26 4.59
C SER A 101 2.03 3.19 4.88
N SER A 102 2.43 2.02 5.37
CA SER A 102 1.48 0.96 5.71
C SER A 102 0.75 1.27 7.02
N SER A 103 1.49 1.64 8.05
CA SER A 103 0.97 2.07 9.35
C SER A 103 0.13 3.35 9.23
N ALA A 104 0.58 4.35 8.46
CA ALA A 104 -0.19 5.56 8.20
C ALA A 104 -1.46 5.28 7.40
N GLY A 105 -1.41 4.37 6.41
CA GLY A 105 -2.59 3.94 5.67
C GLY A 105 -3.64 3.30 6.57
N LEU A 106 -3.22 2.38 7.44
CA LEU A 106 -4.10 1.77 8.44
C LEU A 106 -4.62 2.81 9.44
N GLY A 107 -3.75 3.69 9.94
CA GLY A 107 -4.12 4.75 10.89
C GLY A 107 -5.18 5.70 10.33
N ALA A 108 -5.10 6.03 9.03
CA ALA A 108 -6.11 6.85 8.37
C ALA A 108 -7.50 6.19 8.35
N LEU A 109 -7.56 4.88 8.07
CA LEU A 109 -8.82 4.10 8.11
C LEU A 109 -9.38 4.06 9.54
N VAL A 110 -8.53 3.73 10.51
CA VAL A 110 -8.91 3.64 11.93
C VAL A 110 -9.45 4.97 12.45
N ILE A 111 -8.82 6.10 12.12
CA ILE A 111 -9.31 7.42 12.53
C ILE A 111 -10.66 7.75 11.87
N GLY A 112 -10.85 7.38 10.60
CA GLY A 112 -12.12 7.54 9.91
C GLY A 112 -13.25 6.80 10.63
N ASP A 113 -13.05 5.53 10.93
CA ASP A 113 -14.03 4.69 11.65
C ASP A 113 -14.27 5.19 13.08
N ALA A 114 -13.21 5.60 13.78
CA ALA A 114 -13.31 6.11 15.14
C ALA A 114 -14.16 7.38 15.23
N HIS A 115 -14.08 8.28 14.24
CA HIS A 115 -14.94 9.46 14.19
C HIS A 115 -16.43 9.11 14.04
N LEU A 116 -16.75 8.13 13.17
CA LEU A 116 -18.13 7.67 12.99
C LEU A 116 -18.67 7.03 14.28
N LEU A 117 -17.88 6.18 14.93
CA LEU A 117 -18.26 5.53 16.19
C LEU A 117 -18.42 6.54 17.34
N ALA A 118 -17.55 7.55 17.40
CA ALA A 118 -17.66 8.61 18.40
C ALA A 118 -18.96 9.41 18.25
N LEU A 119 -19.36 9.74 17.03
CA LEU A 119 -20.64 10.40 16.76
C LEU A 119 -21.82 9.49 17.10
N LEU A 120 -21.79 8.23 16.66
CA LEU A 120 -22.84 7.26 16.95
C LEU A 120 -23.06 7.08 18.45
N THR A 121 -21.97 7.02 19.23
CA THR A 121 -22.04 6.89 20.70
C THR A 121 -22.76 8.08 21.34
N GLN A 122 -22.54 9.30 20.83
CA GLN A 122 -23.23 10.50 21.32
C GLN A 122 -24.72 10.47 21.00
N VAL A 123 -25.09 10.07 19.77
CA VAL A 123 -26.49 9.93 19.35
C VAL A 123 -27.22 8.88 20.20
N LEU A 124 -26.59 7.72 20.42
CA LEU A 124 -27.16 6.67 21.27
C LEU A 124 -27.30 7.12 22.72
N SER A 125 -26.31 7.86 23.24
CA SER A 125 -26.39 8.43 24.59
C SER A 125 -27.56 9.41 24.73
N ALA A 126 -27.80 10.23 23.70
CA ALA A 126 -28.94 11.15 23.69
C ALA A 126 -30.27 10.39 23.64
N GLY A 127 -30.40 9.39 22.75
CA GLY A 127 -31.61 8.57 22.65
C GLY A 127 -31.88 7.70 23.88
N ALA A 128 -30.85 7.35 24.66
CA ALA A 128 -31.01 6.59 25.91
C ALA A 128 -31.58 7.42 27.08
N VAL A 129 -31.66 8.76 26.94
CA VAL A 129 -32.28 9.66 27.93
C VAL A 129 -33.79 9.80 27.70
N GLU A 130 -34.28 9.47 26.50
CA GLU A 130 -35.72 9.42 26.17
C GLU A 130 -36.40 8.17 26.74
#